data_AF-A0A6M0A163-F1
#
_entry.id   AF-A0A6M0A163-F1
#
_cell.length_a   1.000
_cell.length_b   1.000
_cell.length_c   1.000
_cell.angle_alpha   90.00
_cell.angle_beta   90.00
_cell.angle_gamma   90.00
#
_symmetry.space_group_name_H-M   'P 1'
#
loop_
_entity.id
_entity.type
_entity.pdbx_description
1 polymer ?
#
loop_
_entity_poly.entity_id
_entity_poly.type
_entity_poly.pdbx_seq_one_letter_code
_entity_poly.pdbx_strand_id
1 'polypeptide(L)'
;MPLLVHRTNNTLHQWSETKMKRDWTLEELVEHWTLLPTELALLERKTDSSRLGLALNLKFFQLETRFPERLSDIPQMVISYVAQLLKVPVISCPVEQ
;
A
#
# COMPACT_ATOMS: atom_id res chain seq x y z
N MET A 1 6.96 -4.64 -40.56
CA MET A 1 8.04 -5.09 -41.46
C MET A 1 9.00 -5.92 -40.63
N PRO A 2 9.02 -7.26 -40.78
CA PRO A 2 9.64 -8.16 -39.82
C PRO A 2 11.07 -8.53 -40.24
N LEU A 3 11.98 -8.64 -39.27
CA LEU A 3 13.13 -9.53 -39.38
C LEU A 3 13.09 -10.53 -38.22
N LEU A 4 13.21 -11.78 -38.62
CA LEU A 4 13.08 -13.01 -37.87
C LEU A 4 14.29 -13.18 -36.94
N VAL A 5 14.08 -13.16 -35.62
CA VAL A 5 15.02 -13.75 -34.65
C VAL A 5 14.25 -14.72 -33.77
N HIS A 6 14.78 -15.93 -33.69
CA HIS A 6 14.19 -17.05 -32.99
C HIS A 6 14.05 -16.80 -31.47
N ARG A 7 12.88 -17.17 -30.96
CA ARG A 7 12.66 -17.72 -29.61
C ARG A 7 13.26 -16.93 -28.43
N THR A 8 12.49 -15.97 -27.93
CA THR A 8 12.19 -15.86 -26.49
C THR A 8 10.70 -15.57 -26.34
N ASN A 9 9.97 -16.43 -25.63
CA ASN A 9 8.60 -16.15 -25.20
C ASN A 9 8.68 -15.20 -23.99
N ASN A 10 9.07 -13.96 -24.19
CA ASN A 10 8.77 -12.88 -23.26
C ASN A 10 9.15 -11.57 -23.92
N THR A 11 8.19 -10.66 -24.07
CA THR A 11 8.26 -9.21 -23.75
C THR A 11 7.16 -8.51 -24.55
N LEU A 12 6.47 -7.58 -23.88
CA LEU A 12 5.52 -6.58 -24.37
C LEU A 12 4.02 -6.80 -24.09
N HIS A 13 3.65 -7.23 -22.88
CA HIS A 13 2.41 -6.76 -22.24
C HIS A 13 2.58 -6.62 -20.72
N GLN A 14 3.51 -5.80 -20.24
CA GLN A 14 3.39 -5.28 -18.87
C GLN A 14 4.23 -4.01 -18.66
N TRP A 15 4.12 -3.03 -19.57
CA TRP A 15 4.57 -1.67 -19.24
C TRP A 15 3.35 -0.87 -18.76
N SER A 16 3.48 -0.35 -17.55
CA SER A 16 2.56 0.46 -16.75
C SER A 16 1.26 -0.19 -16.25
N GLU A 17 1.37 -0.93 -15.15
CA GLU A 17 0.48 -0.69 -14.01
C GLU A 17 1.37 -0.58 -12.77
N THR A 18 1.82 0.64 -12.42
CA THR A 18 2.62 0.90 -11.19
C THR A 18 1.69 0.86 -9.97
N LYS A 19 1.01 -0.27 -9.84
CA LYS A 19 0.05 -0.56 -8.80
C LYS A 19 0.82 -1.25 -7.70
N MET A 20 0.75 -0.69 -6.49
CA MET A 20 1.38 -1.25 -5.30
C MET A 20 1.07 -2.75 -5.20
N LYS A 21 2.07 -3.52 -4.75
CA LYS A 21 1.96 -4.95 -4.45
C LYS A 21 0.66 -5.24 -3.69
N ARG A 22 -0.09 -6.26 -4.12
CA ARG A 22 -1.42 -6.56 -3.58
C ARG A 22 -1.44 -7.66 -2.53
N ASP A 23 -0.60 -8.67 -2.71
CA ASP A 23 -0.52 -9.82 -1.81
C ASP A 23 0.72 -9.67 -0.92
N TRP A 24 0.53 -9.31 0.35
CA TRP A 24 1.60 -9.17 1.33
C TRP A 24 1.60 -10.35 2.30
N THR A 25 2.76 -10.88 2.66
CA THR A 25 2.83 -11.80 3.80
C THR A 25 2.80 -11.03 5.12
N LEU A 26 2.56 -11.71 6.24
CA LEU A 26 2.61 -11.06 7.55
C LEU A 26 4.01 -10.51 7.85
N GLU A 27 5.06 -11.24 7.47
CA GLU A 27 6.45 -10.83 7.66
C GLU A 27 6.75 -9.54 6.90
N GLU A 28 6.29 -9.44 5.65
CA GLU A 28 6.46 -8.24 4.83
C GLU A 28 5.63 -7.06 5.37
N LEU A 29 4.45 -7.31 5.93
CA LEU A 29 3.68 -6.29 6.64
C LEU A 29 4.43 -5.79 7.88
N VAL A 30 5.01 -6.70 8.65
CA VAL A 30 5.83 -6.33 9.81
C VAL A 30 7.03 -5.50 9.39
N GLU A 31 7.72 -5.89 8.32
CA GLU A 31 8.93 -5.22 7.84
C GLU A 31 8.63 -3.83 7.27
N HIS A 32 7.60 -3.70 6.43
CA HIS A 32 7.38 -2.48 5.66
C HIS A 32 6.29 -1.56 6.22
N TRP A 33 5.33 -2.10 6.97
CA TRP A 33 4.14 -1.37 7.42
C TRP A 33 4.08 -1.14 8.93
N THR A 34 5.04 -1.67 9.69
CA THR A 34 5.18 -1.32 11.12
C THR A 34 5.74 0.10 11.25
N LEU A 35 5.09 0.88 12.11
CA LEU A 35 5.47 2.27 12.37
C LEU A 35 6.57 2.34 13.42
N LEU A 36 7.64 3.07 13.10
CA LEU A 36 8.72 3.37 14.03
C LEU A 36 8.26 4.43 15.06
N PRO A 37 8.92 4.52 16.23
CA PRO A 37 8.58 5.53 17.24
C PRO A 37 8.59 6.97 16.71
N THR A 38 9.54 7.30 15.82
CA THR A 38 9.63 8.61 15.18
C THR A 38 8.46 8.89 14.22
N GLU A 39 7.94 7.86 13.56
CA GLU A 39 6.77 7.98 12.68
C GLU A 39 5.50 8.12 13.51
N LEU A 40 5.38 7.38 14.62
CA LEU A 40 4.28 7.49 15.56
C LEU A 40 4.18 8.89 16.18
N ALA A 41 5.32 9.53 16.47
CA ALA A 41 5.36 10.90 16.98
C ALA A 41 4.69 11.92 16.03
N LEU A 42 4.71 11.67 14.71
CA LEU A 42 4.03 12.51 13.72
C LEU A 42 2.50 12.43 13.81
N LEU A 43 1.97 11.37 14.46
CA LEU A 43 0.54 11.06 14.53
C LEU A 43 -0.10 11.52 15.85
N GLU A 44 0.67 11.82 16.89
CA GLU A 44 0.18 12.00 18.28
C GLU A 44 -0.91 13.06 18.44
N ARG A 45 -0.91 14.10 17.59
CA ARG A 45 -1.85 15.23 17.68
C ARG A 45 -3.04 15.13 16.71
N LYS A 46 -3.27 13.96 16.11
CA LYS A 46 -4.29 13.76 15.07
C LYS A 46 -5.46 12.92 15.58
N THR A 47 -6.65 13.17 15.02
CA THR A 47 -7.83 12.30 15.21
C THR A 47 -7.59 10.93 14.61
N ASP A 48 -8.35 9.92 15.02
CA ASP A 48 -8.19 8.53 14.60
C ASP A 48 -8.17 8.37 13.07
N SER A 49 -9.14 8.96 12.37
CA SER A 49 -9.22 8.94 10.91
C SER A 49 -8.02 9.63 10.26
N SER A 50 -7.56 10.74 10.83
CA SER A 50 -6.37 11.45 10.34
C SER A 50 -5.07 10.70 10.62
N ARG A 51 -4.97 9.95 11.73
CA ARG A 51 -3.81 9.09 12.03
C ARG A 51 -3.67 7.97 11.01
N LEU A 52 -4.76 7.25 10.72
CA LEU A 52 -4.75 6.17 9.74
C LEU A 52 -4.36 6.67 8.34
N GLY A 53 -5.01 7.74 7.88
CA GLY A 53 -4.71 8.33 6.57
C GLY A 53 -3.27 8.81 6.47
N LEU A 54 -2.74 9.47 7.49
CA LEU A 54 -1.35 9.96 7.49
C LEU A 54 -0.34 8.81 7.53
N ALA A 55 -0.56 7.78 8.36
CA ALA A 55 0.31 6.61 8.43
C ALA A 55 0.38 5.86 7.09
N LEU A 56 -0.77 5.63 6.46
CA LEU A 56 -0.85 4.97 5.16
C LEU A 56 -0.12 5.77 4.08
N ASN A 57 -0.34 7.09 4.02
CA ASN A 57 0.37 7.97 3.06
C ASN A 57 1.88 7.97 3.28
N LEU A 58 2.33 8.01 4.54
CA LEU A 58 3.75 8.00 4.87
C LEU A 58 4.44 6.73 4.36
N LYS A 59 3.92 5.55 4.73
CA LYS A 59 4.49 4.27 4.32
C LYS A 59 4.38 4.05 2.82
N PHE A 60 3.25 4.43 2.21
CA PHE A 60 3.07 4.35 0.77
C PHE A 60 4.12 5.20 0.03
N PHE A 61 4.38 6.43 0.48
CA PHE A 61 5.39 7.29 -0.12
C PHE A 61 6.81 6.71 -0.01
N GLN A 62 7.14 6.08 1.11
CA GLN A 62 8.45 5.42 1.29
C GLN A 62 8.67 4.27 0.31
N LEU A 63 7.62 3.53 -0.05
CA LEU A 63 7.69 2.37 -0.95
C LEU A 63 7.56 2.76 -2.43
N GLU A 64 6.62 3.65 -2.76
CA GLU A 64 6.21 3.94 -4.14
C GLU A 64 6.74 5.30 -4.64
N THR A 65 7.37 6.11 -3.78
CA THR A 65 7.87 7.47 -4.09
C THR A 65 6.81 8.45 -4.62
N ARG A 66 5.53 8.15 -4.38
CA ARG A 66 4.36 8.98 -4.73
C ARG A 66 3.28 8.81 -3.67
N PHE A 67 2.17 9.54 -3.79
CA PHE A 67 0.98 9.34 -2.94
C PHE A 67 -0.05 8.45 -3.65
N PRO A 68 -0.94 7.77 -2.89
CA PRO A 68 -2.10 7.09 -3.45
C PRO A 68 -3.09 8.13 -3.99
N GLU A 69 -3.63 7.89 -5.19
CA GLU A 69 -4.66 8.76 -5.77
C GLU A 69 -6.06 8.30 -5.34
N ARG A 70 -6.20 7.01 -5.07
CA ARG A 70 -7.45 6.37 -4.63
C ARG A 70 -7.17 5.43 -3.45
N LEU A 71 -8.16 5.25 -2.57
CA LEU A 71 -8.07 4.27 -1.48
C LEU A 71 -7.81 2.86 -2.01
N SER A 72 -8.36 2.51 -3.18
CA SER A 72 -8.15 1.23 -3.84
C SER A 72 -6.70 0.97 -4.26
N ASP A 73 -5.84 1.99 -4.25
CA ASP A 73 -4.42 1.84 -4.57
C ASP A 73 -3.65 1.15 -3.43
N ILE A 74 -4.17 1.23 -2.21
CA ILE A 74 -3.64 0.53 -1.04
C ILE A 74 -4.44 -0.77 -0.83
N PRO A 75 -3.77 -1.92 -0.68
CA PRO A 75 -4.46 -3.18 -0.38
C PRO A 75 -5.23 -3.13 0.93
N GLN A 76 -6.43 -3.72 0.97
CA GLN A 76 -7.27 -3.75 2.17
C GLN A 76 -6.57 -4.40 3.39
N MET A 77 -5.71 -5.40 3.16
CA MET A 77 -4.95 -6.05 4.23
C MET A 77 -3.96 -5.09 4.91
N VAL A 78 -3.33 -4.21 4.14
CA VAL A 78 -2.42 -3.19 4.65
C VAL A 78 -3.20 -2.16 5.48
N ILE A 79 -4.34 -1.70 4.98
CA ILE A 79 -5.24 -0.80 5.72
C ILE A 79 -5.63 -1.43 7.05
N SER A 80 -6.03 -2.70 7.03
CA SER A 80 -6.48 -3.44 8.22
C SER A 80 -5.34 -3.65 9.23
N TYR A 81 -4.14 -3.96 8.75
CA TYR A 81 -2.95 -4.13 9.59
C TYR A 81 -2.56 -2.82 10.29
N VAL A 82 -2.45 -1.72 9.54
CA VAL A 82 -2.06 -0.41 10.11
C VAL A 82 -3.12 0.12 11.07
N ALA A 83 -4.41 -0.11 10.78
CA ALA A 83 -5.49 0.26 11.69
C ALA A 83 -5.42 -0.49 13.02
N GLN A 84 -5.07 -1.79 12.99
CA GLN A 84 -4.85 -2.58 14.21
C GLN A 84 -3.65 -2.06 15.01
N LEU A 85 -2.53 -1.75 14.36
CA LEU A 85 -1.36 -1.15 15.03
C LEU A 85 -1.72 0.15 15.75
N LEU A 86 -2.55 0.98 15.12
CA LEU A 86 -2.99 2.26 15.66
C LEU A 86 -4.21 2.18 16.60
N LYS A 87 -4.80 0.98 16.77
CA LYS A 87 -6.03 0.74 17.53
C LYS A 87 -7.19 1.65 17.09
N VAL A 88 -7.31 1.88 15.79
CA VAL A 88 -8.37 2.72 15.20
C VAL A 88 -9.37 1.84 14.44
N PRO A 89 -10.67 2.18 14.46
CA PRO A 89 -11.65 1.44 13.68
C PRO A 89 -11.44 1.68 12.18
N VAL A 90 -11.45 0.60 11.39
CA VAL A 90 -11.59 0.70 9.94
C VAL A 90 -13.09 0.86 9.66
N ILE A 91 -13.50 2.03 9.16
CA ILE A 91 -14.83 2.15 8.55
C ILE A 91 -14.73 1.43 7.22
N SER A 92 -14.98 0.12 7.21
CA SER A 92 -15.13 -0.62 5.96
C SER A 92 -16.40 -0.13 5.28
N CYS A 93 -16.29 0.47 4.10
CA CYS A 93 -17.43 0.54 3.20
C CYS A 93 -17.90 -0.91 2.97
N PRO A 94 -19.18 -1.26 3.18
CA PRO A 94 -19.65 -2.61 2.91
C PRO A 94 -19.43 -2.89 1.42
N VAL A 95 -18.49 -3.78 1.11
CA VAL A 95 -18.44 -4.41 -0.20
C VAL A 95 -19.55 -5.45 -0.16
N GLU A 96 -20.68 -5.12 -0.77
CA GLU A 96 -21.79 -6.04 -0.98
C GLU A 96 -21.24 -7.27 -1.72
N GLN A 97 -21.42 -8.44 -1.10
CA GLN A 97 -21.01 -9.74 -1.62
C GLN A 97 -21.91 -10.18 -2.78
#